data_AF-A0A7V8V6J5-F1
#
_entry.id   AF-A0A7V8V6J5-F1
#
_cell.length_a   1.000
_cell.length_b   1.000
_cell.length_c   1.000
_cell.angle_alpha   90.00
_cell.angle_beta   90.00
_cell.angle_gamma   90.00
#
_symmetry.space_group_name_H-M   'P 1'
#
loop_
_entity.id
_entity.type
_entity.pdbx_description
1 polymer ?
#
loop_
_entity_poly.entity_id
_entity_poly.type
_entity_poly.pdbx_seq_one_letter_code
_entity_poly.pdbx_strand_id
1 'polypeptide(L)'
;MSKIAFLFPGQGAQTVGMGKSLYDSLPAAKAYFDQANEILGYDLASICFEGPSEKLDSTVHSQPALFVTSIAALAQLRDQSPDVLLSAEATAGLSLGEYTAMVFAGVMEFEDALKVVQIRGEAMQAASDATPSGMVSILGLEQDAIEKICDEARGDGILQIANLLCPGNIVVSGTNDACERAAEVAEKSGAMKVIPLPVAGAFHTEIMRPAVDKLTAALTNVTLKSPKLPVISNVDAQPHDNVEEIRSLLQQQVCSQVRWEQSMRHLLDQGFDEFYEIGAGKVLRGLMKRINRKIAFTSVEA
;
A
#
# COMPACT_ATOMS: atom_id res chain seq x y z
N MET A 1 -0.78 -0.73 29.66
CA MET A 1 -0.63 -1.70 28.55
C MET A 1 -0.25 -0.90 27.33
N SER A 2 0.57 -1.45 26.44
CA SER A 2 0.87 -0.80 25.16
C SER A 2 -0.42 -0.65 24.35
N LYS A 3 -0.48 0.40 23.52
CA LYS A 3 -1.55 0.63 22.56
C LYS A 3 -1.03 0.27 21.16
N ILE A 4 -1.56 -0.82 20.60
CA ILE A 4 -0.97 -1.51 19.43
C ILE A 4 -1.70 -1.15 18.13
N ALA A 5 -0.94 -0.84 17.07
CA ALA A 5 -1.48 -0.68 15.71
C ALA A 5 -0.88 -1.67 14.71
N PHE A 6 -1.72 -2.25 13.84
CA PHE A 6 -1.28 -3.13 12.76
C PHE A 6 -1.18 -2.40 11.44
N LEU A 7 -0.05 -2.59 10.76
CA LEU A 7 0.32 -1.91 9.52
C LEU A 7 0.48 -2.92 8.40
N PHE A 8 -0.07 -2.63 7.23
CA PHE A 8 -0.03 -3.53 6.08
C PHE A 8 0.75 -2.92 4.91
N PRO A 9 1.76 -3.64 4.37
CA PRO A 9 2.59 -3.12 3.29
C PRO A 9 1.84 -3.05 1.96
N GLY A 10 2.34 -2.19 1.09
CA GLY A 10 1.86 -2.02 -0.29
C GLY A 10 2.88 -2.48 -1.33
N GLN A 11 2.65 -2.06 -2.57
CA GLN A 11 3.53 -2.35 -3.70
C GLN A 11 4.97 -1.89 -3.45
N GLY A 12 5.92 -2.68 -3.92
CA GLY A 12 7.36 -2.55 -3.64
C GLY A 12 7.86 -3.43 -2.50
N ALA A 13 6.97 -4.06 -1.73
CA ALA A 13 7.33 -5.01 -0.68
C ALA A 13 7.37 -6.47 -1.16
N GLN A 14 6.83 -6.76 -2.35
CA GLN A 14 6.77 -8.11 -2.90
C GLN A 14 8.16 -8.63 -3.26
N THR A 15 8.38 -9.92 -3.03
CA THR A 15 9.61 -10.63 -3.42
C THR A 15 9.27 -12.06 -3.81
N VAL A 16 9.96 -12.61 -4.80
CA VAL A 16 9.84 -14.04 -5.13
C VAL A 16 10.19 -14.88 -3.91
N GLY A 17 9.35 -15.87 -3.60
CA GLY A 17 9.43 -16.72 -2.42
C GLY A 17 8.53 -16.29 -1.26
N MET A 18 7.90 -15.11 -1.32
CA MET A 18 7.04 -14.62 -0.24
C MET A 18 5.83 -15.54 0.01
N GLY A 19 5.45 -15.72 1.26
CA GLY A 19 4.31 -16.56 1.65
C GLY A 19 4.54 -18.07 1.52
N LYS A 20 5.60 -18.54 0.85
CA LYS A 20 5.83 -19.97 0.62
C LYS A 20 6.01 -20.75 1.92
N SER A 21 6.79 -20.23 2.85
CA SER A 21 7.00 -20.88 4.15
C SER A 21 5.69 -21.01 4.91
N LEU A 22 4.82 -19.99 4.86
CA LEU A 22 3.50 -20.04 5.51
C LEU A 22 2.57 -21.04 4.81
N TYR A 23 2.54 -21.03 3.47
CA TYR A 23 1.76 -21.98 2.67
C TYR A 23 2.10 -23.44 3.01
N ASP A 24 3.39 -23.75 3.14
CA ASP A 24 3.86 -25.11 3.39
C ASP A 24 3.63 -25.56 4.85
N SER A 25 3.63 -24.63 5.81
CA SER A 25 3.65 -24.97 7.26
C SER A 25 2.34 -24.72 8.01
N LEU A 26 1.46 -23.83 7.51
CA LEU A 26 0.24 -23.43 8.20
C LEU A 26 -1.01 -23.71 7.33
N PRO A 27 -1.87 -24.67 7.71
CA PRO A 27 -3.07 -25.01 6.94
C PRO A 27 -4.00 -23.82 6.64
N ALA A 28 -4.10 -22.87 7.58
CA ALA A 28 -4.90 -21.66 7.39
C ALA A 28 -4.31 -20.72 6.31
N ALA A 29 -2.99 -20.56 6.27
CA ALA A 29 -2.33 -19.79 5.21
C ALA A 29 -2.48 -20.49 3.85
N LYS A 30 -2.31 -21.81 3.82
CA LYS A 30 -2.53 -22.62 2.61
C LYS A 30 -3.93 -22.40 2.03
N ALA A 31 -4.95 -22.43 2.87
CA ALA A 31 -6.34 -22.23 2.47
C ALA A 31 -6.58 -20.87 1.80
N TYR A 32 -5.96 -19.78 2.29
CA TYR A 32 -6.09 -18.46 1.67
C TYR A 32 -5.48 -18.38 0.27
N PHE A 33 -4.32 -19.01 0.04
CA PHE A 33 -3.71 -19.08 -1.29
C PHE A 33 -4.51 -19.98 -2.24
N ASP A 34 -4.98 -21.14 -1.77
CA ASP A 34 -5.81 -22.03 -2.58
C ASP A 34 -7.13 -21.33 -2.99
N GLN A 35 -7.80 -20.68 -2.03
CA GLN A 35 -9.00 -19.90 -2.27
C GLN A 35 -8.73 -18.71 -3.21
N ALA A 36 -7.57 -18.04 -3.07
CA ALA A 36 -7.18 -16.97 -3.97
C ALA A 36 -7.02 -17.49 -5.41
N ASN A 37 -6.39 -18.64 -5.61
CA ASN A 37 -6.24 -19.25 -6.93
C ASN A 37 -7.62 -19.52 -7.58
N GLU A 38 -8.58 -20.03 -6.82
CA GLU A 38 -9.95 -20.26 -7.28
C GLU A 38 -10.66 -18.95 -7.68
N ILE A 39 -10.55 -17.91 -6.85
CA ILE A 39 -11.21 -16.61 -7.09
C ILE A 39 -10.59 -15.88 -8.29
N LEU A 40 -9.26 -15.93 -8.41
CA LEU A 40 -8.51 -15.22 -9.45
C LEU A 40 -8.51 -15.96 -10.79
N GLY A 41 -8.71 -17.28 -10.77
CA GLY A 41 -8.68 -18.12 -11.97
C GLY A 41 -7.26 -18.39 -12.50
N TYR A 42 -6.22 -18.10 -11.71
CA TYR A 42 -4.83 -18.38 -12.03
C TYR A 42 -4.04 -18.73 -10.77
N ASP A 43 -2.88 -19.38 -10.95
CA ASP A 43 -2.03 -19.81 -9.83
C ASP A 43 -1.19 -18.64 -9.28
N LEU A 44 -1.79 -17.86 -8.37
CA LEU A 44 -1.12 -16.78 -7.64
C LEU A 44 0.00 -17.34 -6.76
N ALA A 45 -0.19 -18.51 -6.16
CA ALA A 45 0.80 -19.14 -5.29
C ALA A 45 2.12 -19.39 -6.05
N SER A 46 2.08 -20.02 -7.22
CA SER A 46 3.28 -20.20 -8.06
C SER A 46 3.94 -18.86 -8.43
N ILE A 47 3.16 -17.82 -8.76
CA ILE A 47 3.71 -16.48 -9.04
C ILE A 47 4.45 -15.90 -7.81
N CYS A 48 3.88 -16.02 -6.62
CA CYS A 48 4.51 -15.54 -5.38
C CYS A 48 5.79 -16.32 -5.06
N PHE A 49 5.76 -17.64 -5.24
CA PHE A 49 6.76 -18.55 -4.73
C PHE A 49 7.96 -18.73 -5.68
N GLU A 50 7.67 -18.78 -6.97
CA GLU A 50 8.62 -19.17 -8.02
C GLU A 50 8.92 -18.01 -8.98
N GLY A 51 8.01 -17.04 -9.09
CA GLY A 51 8.16 -15.89 -9.96
C GLY A 51 7.84 -16.20 -11.43
N PRO A 52 8.57 -15.61 -12.39
CA PRO A 52 9.73 -14.74 -12.23
C PRO A 52 9.37 -13.36 -11.63
N SER A 53 10.37 -12.60 -11.18
CA SER A 53 10.18 -11.29 -10.54
C SER A 53 9.39 -10.32 -11.40
N GLU A 54 9.63 -10.29 -12.71
CA GLU A 54 8.96 -9.37 -13.63
C GLU A 54 7.44 -9.62 -13.68
N LYS A 55 7.03 -10.89 -13.56
CA LYS A 55 5.62 -11.25 -13.50
C LYS A 55 5.01 -10.83 -12.16
N LEU A 56 5.69 -11.10 -11.05
CA LEU A 56 5.24 -10.72 -9.72
C LEU A 56 5.17 -9.20 -9.55
N ASP A 57 6.11 -8.45 -10.14
CA ASP A 57 6.20 -6.99 -10.05
C ASP A 57 5.15 -6.26 -10.90
N SER A 58 4.50 -6.95 -11.86
CA SER A 58 3.37 -6.38 -12.57
C SER A 58 2.25 -6.01 -11.59
N THR A 59 1.58 -4.88 -11.82
CA THR A 59 0.55 -4.36 -10.90
C THR A 59 -0.62 -5.33 -10.74
N VAL A 60 -0.93 -6.06 -11.81
CA VAL A 60 -1.99 -7.08 -11.87
C VAL A 60 -1.74 -8.21 -10.88
N HIS A 61 -0.48 -8.60 -10.68
CA HIS A 61 -0.14 -9.73 -9.80
C HIS A 61 0.36 -9.27 -8.43
N SER A 62 1.18 -8.21 -8.36
CA SER A 62 1.72 -7.71 -7.09
C SER A 62 0.63 -7.35 -6.09
N GLN A 63 -0.47 -6.73 -6.52
CA GLN A 63 -1.52 -6.31 -5.58
C GLN A 63 -2.24 -7.52 -4.91
N PRO A 64 -2.80 -8.48 -5.66
CA PRO A 64 -3.33 -9.71 -5.06
C PRO A 64 -2.28 -10.47 -4.24
N ALA A 65 -1.05 -10.56 -4.73
CA ALA A 65 0.03 -11.29 -4.09
C ALA A 65 0.35 -10.72 -2.70
N LEU A 66 0.51 -9.40 -2.58
CA LEU A 66 0.73 -8.70 -1.31
C LEU A 66 -0.45 -8.82 -0.36
N PHE A 67 -1.67 -8.69 -0.89
CA PHE A 67 -2.90 -8.82 -0.11
C PHE A 67 -3.01 -10.22 0.51
N VAL A 68 -2.95 -11.28 -0.29
CA VAL A 68 -3.07 -12.67 0.17
C VAL A 68 -1.93 -13.03 1.13
N THR A 69 -0.71 -12.60 0.83
CA THR A 69 0.46 -12.83 1.71
C THR A 69 0.28 -12.17 3.08
N SER A 70 -0.29 -10.97 3.13
CA SER A 70 -0.57 -10.27 4.40
C SER A 70 -1.69 -10.96 5.21
N ILE A 71 -2.72 -11.46 4.52
CA ILE A 71 -3.79 -12.26 5.17
C ILE A 71 -3.23 -13.59 5.71
N ALA A 72 -2.30 -14.23 4.99
CA ALA A 72 -1.61 -15.43 5.47
C ALA A 72 -0.75 -15.13 6.71
N ALA A 73 -0.03 -14.00 6.76
CA ALA A 73 0.69 -13.57 7.96
C ALA A 73 -0.25 -13.26 9.14
N LEU A 74 -1.45 -12.72 8.91
CA LEU A 74 -2.46 -12.59 9.96
C LEU A 74 -2.90 -13.96 10.51
N ALA A 75 -3.02 -14.96 9.65
CA ALA A 75 -3.33 -16.32 10.08
C ALA A 75 -2.23 -16.91 10.97
N GLN A 76 -0.95 -16.67 10.61
CA GLN A 76 0.19 -17.04 11.45
C GLN A 76 0.15 -16.32 12.80
N LEU A 77 -0.10 -15.00 12.81
CA LEU A 77 -0.16 -14.25 14.06
C LEU A 77 -1.29 -14.74 14.97
N ARG A 78 -2.45 -15.09 14.39
CA ARG A 78 -3.57 -15.68 15.13
C ARG A 78 -3.22 -17.02 15.77
N ASP A 79 -2.42 -17.84 15.10
CA ASP A 79 -1.98 -19.15 15.61
C ASP A 79 -0.91 -19.02 16.71
N GLN A 80 0.08 -18.15 16.50
CA GLN A 80 1.25 -18.05 17.37
C GLN A 80 1.09 -17.07 18.54
N SER A 81 0.36 -15.96 18.32
CA SER A 81 0.21 -14.86 19.29
C SER A 81 -1.22 -14.30 19.27
N PRO A 82 -2.25 -15.11 19.61
CA PRO A 82 -3.64 -14.67 19.57
C PRO A 82 -3.92 -13.44 20.46
N ASP A 83 -3.24 -13.32 21.60
CA ASP A 83 -3.39 -12.18 22.51
C ASP A 83 -2.92 -10.86 21.86
N VAL A 84 -1.86 -10.91 21.05
CA VAL A 84 -1.36 -9.75 20.29
C VAL A 84 -2.38 -9.34 19.22
N LEU A 85 -2.92 -10.31 18.49
CA LEU A 85 -3.96 -10.08 17.48
C LEU A 85 -5.19 -9.40 18.09
N LEU A 86 -5.62 -9.85 19.27
CA LEU A 86 -6.79 -9.30 19.97
C LEU A 86 -6.51 -7.94 20.63
N SER A 87 -5.25 -7.56 20.80
CA SER A 87 -4.83 -6.29 21.42
C SER A 87 -4.66 -5.15 20.41
N ALA A 88 -4.85 -5.39 19.11
CA ALA A 88 -4.78 -4.33 18.10
C ALA A 88 -5.95 -3.35 18.26
N GLU A 89 -5.64 -2.06 18.40
CA GLU A 89 -6.63 -1.00 18.63
C GLU A 89 -6.81 -0.06 17.44
N ALA A 90 -5.94 -0.13 16.42
CA ALA A 90 -6.10 0.55 15.15
C ALA A 90 -5.32 -0.17 14.04
N THR A 91 -5.59 0.20 12.80
CA THR A 91 -4.84 -0.29 11.65
C THR A 91 -4.68 0.78 10.57
N ALA A 92 -3.64 0.63 9.76
CA ALA A 92 -3.42 1.40 8.54
C ALA A 92 -2.71 0.50 7.52
N GLY A 93 -2.75 0.87 6.25
CA GLY A 93 -1.90 0.22 5.27
C GLY A 93 -1.52 1.17 4.16
N LEU A 94 -0.38 0.90 3.52
CA LEU A 94 0.19 1.80 2.53
C LEU A 94 -0.34 1.44 1.14
N SER A 95 -1.12 2.32 0.53
CA SER A 95 -1.79 2.14 -0.76
C SER A 95 -2.62 0.84 -0.79
N LEU A 96 -2.16 -0.21 -1.47
CA LEU A 96 -2.78 -1.53 -1.46
C LEU A 96 -3.01 -2.05 -0.03
N GLY A 97 -2.08 -1.80 0.89
CA GLY A 97 -2.22 -2.23 2.28
C GLY A 97 -3.50 -1.74 2.96
N GLU A 98 -4.09 -0.62 2.53
CA GLU A 98 -5.36 -0.12 3.07
C GLU A 98 -6.49 -1.13 2.85
N TYR A 99 -6.49 -1.88 1.74
CA TYR A 99 -7.48 -2.94 1.49
C TYR A 99 -7.31 -4.12 2.45
N THR A 100 -6.06 -4.49 2.76
CA THR A 100 -5.76 -5.49 3.80
C THR A 100 -6.21 -5.00 5.17
N ALA A 101 -5.98 -3.71 5.48
CA ALA A 101 -6.43 -3.09 6.73
C ALA A 101 -7.96 -3.11 6.86
N MET A 102 -8.70 -2.84 5.78
CA MET A 102 -10.16 -2.91 5.73
C MET A 102 -10.66 -4.33 6.02
N VAL A 103 -10.00 -5.37 5.48
CA VAL A 103 -10.35 -6.77 5.78
C VAL A 103 -10.05 -7.11 7.23
N PHE A 104 -8.88 -6.72 7.74
CA PHE A 104 -8.53 -6.94 9.14
C PHE A 104 -9.52 -6.26 10.11
N ALA A 105 -9.96 -5.05 9.79
CA ALA A 105 -10.96 -4.32 10.57
C ALA A 105 -12.40 -4.83 10.38
N GLY A 106 -12.62 -5.82 9.51
CA GLY A 106 -13.93 -6.42 9.25
C GLY A 106 -14.87 -5.57 8.39
N VAL A 107 -14.32 -4.61 7.63
CA VAL A 107 -15.06 -3.75 6.69
C VAL A 107 -15.43 -4.51 5.42
N MET A 108 -14.53 -5.37 4.94
CA MET A 108 -14.74 -6.24 3.78
C MET A 108 -14.42 -7.69 4.14
N GLU A 109 -15.13 -8.63 3.52
CA GLU A 109 -14.73 -10.04 3.55
C GLU A 109 -13.57 -10.29 2.57
N PHE A 110 -12.79 -11.34 2.83
CA PHE A 110 -11.58 -11.66 2.06
C PHE A 110 -11.86 -11.81 0.56
N GLU A 111 -12.91 -12.53 0.20
CA GLU A 111 -13.23 -12.89 -1.18
C GLU A 111 -13.61 -11.66 -2.01
N ASP A 112 -14.39 -10.77 -1.41
CA ASP A 112 -14.82 -9.53 -2.04
C ASP A 112 -13.67 -8.55 -2.17
N ALA A 113 -12.86 -8.40 -1.11
CA ALA A 113 -11.66 -7.58 -1.15
C ALA A 113 -10.66 -8.07 -2.20
N LEU A 114 -10.44 -9.39 -2.34
CA LEU A 114 -9.53 -9.95 -3.34
C LEU A 114 -9.99 -9.63 -4.77
N LYS A 115 -11.29 -9.73 -5.05
CA LYS A 115 -11.85 -9.35 -6.36
C LYS A 115 -11.66 -7.86 -6.64
N VAL A 116 -11.92 -7.01 -5.64
CA VAL A 116 -11.70 -5.56 -5.76
C VAL A 116 -10.21 -5.26 -6.01
N VAL A 117 -9.31 -5.92 -5.28
CA VAL A 117 -7.85 -5.77 -5.43
C VAL A 117 -7.38 -6.21 -6.81
N GLN A 118 -7.89 -7.32 -7.35
CA GLN A 118 -7.60 -7.77 -8.71
C GLN A 118 -8.04 -6.71 -9.74
N ILE A 119 -9.29 -6.22 -9.65
CA ILE A 119 -9.82 -5.20 -10.54
C ILE A 119 -9.02 -3.89 -10.42
N ARG A 120 -8.64 -3.50 -9.20
CA ARG A 120 -7.79 -2.33 -8.94
C ARG A 120 -6.44 -2.48 -9.65
N GLY A 121 -5.79 -3.64 -9.48
CA GLY A 121 -4.50 -3.93 -10.09
C GLY A 121 -4.54 -3.89 -11.62
N GLU A 122 -5.55 -4.54 -12.22
CA GLU A 122 -5.80 -4.52 -13.67
C GLU A 122 -6.09 -3.13 -14.21
N ALA A 123 -6.94 -2.37 -13.51
CA ALA A 123 -7.34 -1.04 -13.94
C ALA A 123 -6.17 -0.05 -13.88
N MET A 124 -5.37 -0.11 -12.81
CA MET A 124 -4.16 0.70 -12.68
C MET A 124 -3.09 0.30 -13.69
N GLN A 125 -2.89 -1.00 -13.95
CA GLN A 125 -1.98 -1.45 -14.99
C GLN A 125 -2.40 -0.91 -16.37
N ALA A 126 -3.68 -1.03 -16.71
CA ALA A 126 -4.19 -0.56 -18.00
C ALA A 126 -4.05 0.97 -18.17
N ALA A 127 -4.22 1.75 -17.10
CA ALA A 127 -3.97 3.19 -17.11
C ALA A 127 -2.49 3.50 -17.38
N SER A 128 -1.58 2.77 -16.72
CA SER A 128 -0.14 2.88 -16.93
C SER A 128 0.29 2.49 -18.35
N ASP A 129 -0.26 1.41 -18.90
CA ASP A 129 0.05 0.96 -20.26
C ASP A 129 -0.43 1.97 -21.32
N ALA A 130 -1.56 2.63 -21.06
CA ALA A 130 -2.12 3.66 -21.95
C ALA A 130 -1.32 4.98 -21.89
N THR A 131 -0.68 5.29 -20.77
CA THR A 131 0.10 6.51 -20.56
C THR A 131 1.44 6.19 -19.90
N PRO A 132 2.51 5.97 -20.70
CA PRO A 132 3.84 5.69 -20.19
C PRO A 132 4.29 6.74 -19.16
N SER A 133 4.51 6.29 -17.94
CA SER A 133 4.65 7.14 -16.77
C SER A 133 5.40 6.41 -15.65
N GLY A 134 5.73 7.10 -14.57
CA GLY A 134 6.55 6.53 -13.51
C GLY A 134 6.46 7.25 -12.17
N MET A 135 7.33 6.82 -11.26
CA MET A 135 7.47 7.37 -9.91
C MET A 135 8.93 7.50 -9.51
N VAL A 136 9.26 8.54 -8.75
CA VAL A 136 10.61 8.81 -8.26
C VAL A 136 10.54 9.14 -6.77
N SER A 137 11.27 8.39 -5.95
CA SER A 137 11.48 8.68 -4.53
C SER A 137 12.64 9.66 -4.37
N ILE A 138 12.35 10.81 -3.75
CA ILE A 138 13.30 11.90 -3.49
C ILE A 138 13.55 11.97 -1.99
N LEU A 139 14.81 11.82 -1.60
CA LEU A 139 15.24 11.82 -0.21
C LEU A 139 15.98 13.12 0.13
N GLY A 140 15.75 13.62 1.35
CA GLY A 140 16.50 14.74 1.93
C GLY A 140 15.93 16.13 1.65
N LEU A 141 14.74 16.23 1.05
CA LEU A 141 14.03 17.49 0.82
C LEU A 141 12.66 17.47 1.50
N GLU A 142 12.22 18.65 1.96
CA GLU A 142 10.91 18.87 2.57
C GLU A 142 9.82 19.08 1.51
N GLN A 143 8.56 18.93 1.92
CA GLN A 143 7.40 18.97 1.01
C GLN A 143 7.36 20.24 0.15
N ASP A 144 7.51 21.44 0.74
CA ASP A 144 7.49 22.71 0.00
C ASP A 144 8.56 22.78 -1.11
N ALA A 145 9.72 22.15 -0.91
CA ALA A 145 10.76 22.08 -1.93
C ALA A 145 10.36 21.11 -3.05
N ILE A 146 9.76 19.97 -2.70
CA ILE A 146 9.26 19.00 -3.69
C ILE A 146 8.11 19.59 -4.51
N GLU A 147 7.21 20.37 -3.91
CA GLU A 147 6.12 21.05 -4.63
C GLU A 147 6.69 22.00 -5.69
N LYS A 148 7.70 22.80 -5.35
CA LYS A 148 8.42 23.65 -6.32
C LYS A 148 9.10 22.85 -7.42
N ILE A 149 9.73 21.72 -7.07
CA ILE A 149 10.33 20.80 -8.05
C ILE A 149 9.27 20.26 -9.00
N CYS A 150 8.09 19.88 -8.49
CA CYS A 150 6.99 19.44 -9.34
C CYS A 150 6.55 20.53 -10.31
N ASP A 151 6.37 21.77 -9.84
CA ASP A 151 5.95 22.89 -10.69
C ASP A 151 7.00 23.24 -11.76
N GLU A 152 8.29 23.21 -11.41
CA GLU A 152 9.39 23.47 -12.34
C GLU A 152 9.55 22.34 -13.37
N ALA A 153 9.45 21.08 -12.94
CA ALA A 153 9.75 19.93 -13.78
C ALA A 153 8.56 19.42 -14.61
N ARG A 154 7.32 19.76 -14.25
CA ARG A 154 6.12 19.24 -14.92
C ARG A 154 6.11 19.53 -16.42
N GLY A 155 6.43 20.76 -16.82
CA GLY A 155 6.22 21.22 -18.20
C GLY A 155 4.75 21.05 -18.61
N ASP A 156 4.51 20.46 -19.79
CA ASP A 156 3.16 20.16 -20.29
C ASP A 156 2.61 18.80 -19.80
N GLY A 157 3.41 18.04 -19.03
CA GLY A 157 3.07 16.71 -18.53
C GLY A 157 2.28 16.73 -17.22
N ILE A 158 2.15 15.55 -16.60
CA ILE A 158 1.65 15.40 -15.22
C ILE A 158 2.85 15.12 -14.33
N LEU A 159 2.91 15.79 -13.18
CA LEU A 159 3.88 15.51 -12.14
C LEU A 159 3.35 16.07 -10.82
N GLN A 160 3.18 15.22 -9.82
CA GLN A 160 2.69 15.62 -8.50
C GLN A 160 3.32 14.75 -7.42
N ILE A 161 3.26 15.22 -6.17
CA ILE A 161 3.52 14.36 -5.03
C ILE A 161 2.47 13.25 -5.00
N ALA A 162 2.92 12.01 -4.84
CA ALA A 162 2.11 10.81 -4.79
C ALA A 162 2.15 10.15 -3.42
N ASN A 163 3.32 10.09 -2.77
CA ASN A 163 3.44 9.52 -1.42
C ASN A 163 4.25 10.44 -0.51
N LEU A 164 3.66 10.79 0.63
CA LEU A 164 4.33 11.45 1.76
C LEU A 164 4.70 10.35 2.77
N LEU A 165 5.88 9.75 2.62
CA LEU A 165 6.24 8.52 3.33
C LEU A 165 6.76 8.77 4.75
N CYS A 166 7.74 9.65 4.90
CA CYS A 166 8.33 10.02 6.19
C CYS A 166 9.21 11.27 6.01
N PRO A 167 9.72 11.89 7.10
CA PRO A 167 10.50 13.11 6.99
C PRO A 167 11.66 12.97 6.02
N GLY A 168 11.68 13.82 4.99
CA GLY A 168 12.66 13.80 3.91
C GLY A 168 12.61 12.55 3.02
N ASN A 169 11.46 11.89 2.86
CA ASN A 169 11.22 10.86 1.83
C ASN A 169 9.85 11.06 1.20
N ILE A 170 9.84 11.66 0.02
CA ILE A 170 8.62 11.98 -0.71
C ILE A 170 8.74 11.36 -2.09
N VAL A 171 7.67 10.72 -2.55
CA VAL A 171 7.59 10.16 -3.89
C VAL A 171 6.79 11.10 -4.77
N VAL A 172 7.38 11.50 -5.88
CA VAL A 172 6.69 12.19 -6.97
C VAL A 172 6.31 11.19 -8.05
N SER A 173 5.25 11.49 -8.78
CA SER A 173 4.72 10.61 -9.81
C SER A 173 4.14 11.43 -10.96
N GLY A 174 4.32 10.94 -12.18
CA GLY A 174 4.00 11.69 -13.37
C GLY A 174 4.43 11.02 -14.66
N THR A 175 4.36 11.76 -15.77
CA THR A 175 4.91 11.33 -17.05
C THR A 175 6.41 11.10 -16.95
N ASN A 176 6.96 10.18 -17.75
CA ASN A 176 8.37 9.77 -17.64
C ASN A 176 9.33 10.95 -17.81
N ASP A 177 9.09 11.80 -18.79
CA ASP A 177 9.89 12.99 -19.07
C ASP A 177 9.87 14.00 -17.91
N ALA A 178 8.70 14.16 -17.26
CA ALA A 178 8.57 15.03 -16.09
C ALA A 178 9.28 14.43 -14.87
N CYS A 179 9.22 13.10 -14.69
CA CYS A 179 9.95 12.40 -13.64
C CYS A 179 11.47 12.51 -13.82
N GLU A 180 11.97 12.40 -15.05
CA GLU A 180 13.40 12.58 -15.38
C GLU A 180 13.85 14.01 -15.06
N ARG A 181 13.09 15.03 -15.48
CA ARG A 181 13.38 16.43 -15.11
C ARG A 181 13.34 16.64 -13.60
N ALA A 182 12.34 16.06 -12.92
CA ALA A 182 12.20 16.18 -11.47
C ALA A 182 13.42 15.59 -10.74
N ALA A 183 13.95 14.47 -11.25
CA ALA A 183 15.16 13.87 -10.72
C ALA A 183 16.36 14.82 -10.81
N GLU A 184 16.59 15.42 -11.98
CA GLU A 184 17.68 16.38 -12.19
C GLU A 184 17.52 17.65 -11.32
N VAL A 185 16.31 18.21 -11.25
CA VAL A 185 16.04 19.42 -10.46
C VAL A 185 16.18 19.12 -8.97
N ALA A 186 15.75 17.94 -8.51
CA ALA A 186 15.90 17.52 -7.13
C ALA A 186 17.38 17.38 -6.73
N GLU A 187 18.22 16.76 -7.56
CA GLU A 187 19.67 16.67 -7.32
C GLU A 187 20.31 18.06 -7.22
N LYS A 188 19.98 18.97 -8.15
CA LYS A 188 20.44 20.37 -8.11
C LYS A 188 19.94 21.13 -6.88
N SER A 189 18.77 20.78 -6.38
CA SER A 189 18.14 21.37 -5.19
C SER A 189 18.66 20.78 -3.88
N GLY A 190 19.62 19.85 -3.92
CA GLY A 190 20.26 19.28 -2.73
C GLY A 190 19.60 18.01 -2.19
N ALA A 191 18.83 17.29 -3.01
CA ALA A 191 18.36 15.96 -2.65
C ALA A 191 19.55 15.05 -2.29
N MET A 192 19.43 14.33 -1.18
CA MET A 192 20.44 13.35 -0.75
C MET A 192 20.51 12.15 -1.69
N LYS A 193 19.34 11.72 -2.19
CA LYS A 193 19.23 10.61 -3.14
C LYS A 193 17.95 10.75 -3.93
N VAL A 194 18.02 10.38 -5.20
CA VAL A 194 16.88 10.28 -6.10
C VAL A 194 16.83 8.85 -6.64
N ILE A 195 15.66 8.21 -6.54
CA ILE A 195 15.50 6.79 -6.85
C ILE A 195 14.27 6.61 -7.75
N PRO A 196 14.45 6.32 -9.05
CA PRO A 196 13.37 5.81 -9.89
C PRO A 196 12.81 4.52 -9.29
N LEU A 197 11.49 4.43 -9.14
CA LEU A 197 10.84 3.26 -8.57
C LEU A 197 10.48 2.27 -9.69
N PRO A 198 10.73 0.96 -9.51
CA PRO A 198 10.38 -0.07 -10.49
C PRO A 198 8.88 -0.39 -10.40
N VAL A 199 8.05 0.55 -10.85
CA VAL A 199 6.59 0.44 -10.85
C VAL A 199 6.06 0.62 -12.27
N ALA A 200 4.86 0.08 -12.52
CA ALA A 200 4.27 0.09 -13.86
C ALA A 200 3.92 1.49 -14.39
N GLY A 201 3.59 2.44 -13.50
CA GLY A 201 3.23 3.78 -13.93
C GLY A 201 3.02 4.77 -12.79
N ALA A 202 2.41 5.90 -13.13
CA ALA A 202 2.26 7.03 -12.23
C ALA A 202 1.06 6.92 -11.26
N PHE A 203 1.19 6.05 -10.26
CA PHE A 203 0.16 5.85 -9.24
C PHE A 203 -0.10 7.09 -8.40
N HIS A 204 -1.32 7.22 -7.87
CA HIS A 204 -1.72 8.34 -7.00
C HIS A 204 -1.68 9.70 -7.72
N THR A 205 -1.99 9.69 -9.02
CA THR A 205 -2.09 10.86 -9.89
C THR A 205 -3.33 10.82 -10.77
N GLU A 206 -3.60 11.92 -11.48
CA GLU A 206 -4.67 12.00 -12.47
C GLU A 206 -4.50 10.99 -13.63
N ILE A 207 -3.28 10.48 -13.88
CA ILE A 207 -3.06 9.42 -14.88
C ILE A 207 -3.87 8.16 -14.53
N MET A 208 -4.14 7.93 -13.23
CA MET A 208 -4.94 6.79 -12.76
C MET A 208 -6.45 7.03 -12.88
N ARG A 209 -6.93 8.20 -13.33
CA ARG A 209 -8.37 8.50 -13.42
C ARG A 209 -9.17 7.43 -14.18
N PRO A 210 -8.70 6.86 -15.30
CA PRO A 210 -9.43 5.77 -15.99
C PRO A 210 -9.62 4.51 -15.14
N ALA A 211 -8.81 4.31 -14.09
CA ALA A 211 -8.96 3.18 -13.18
C ALA A 211 -10.09 3.37 -12.16
N VAL A 212 -10.47 4.63 -11.87
CA VAL A 212 -11.48 4.98 -10.86
C VAL A 212 -12.84 4.39 -11.20
N ASP A 213 -13.27 4.41 -12.47
CA ASP A 213 -14.58 3.89 -12.87
C ASP A 213 -14.69 2.38 -12.62
N LYS A 214 -13.65 1.63 -12.99
CA LYS A 214 -13.60 0.18 -12.76
C LYS A 214 -13.59 -0.16 -11.27
N LEU A 215 -12.79 0.58 -10.50
CA LEU A 215 -12.70 0.40 -9.04
C LEU A 215 -14.04 0.77 -8.35
N THR A 216 -14.68 1.84 -8.79
CA THR A 216 -15.98 2.29 -8.29
C THR A 216 -17.06 1.24 -8.53
N ALA A 217 -17.11 0.67 -9.74
CA ALA A 217 -18.03 -0.42 -10.04
C ALA A 217 -17.77 -1.66 -9.16
N ALA A 218 -16.50 -2.02 -8.95
CA ALA A 218 -16.13 -3.13 -8.07
C ALA A 218 -16.58 -2.89 -6.62
N LEU A 219 -16.28 -1.73 -6.06
CA LEU A 219 -16.63 -1.36 -4.67
C LEU A 219 -18.14 -1.19 -4.46
N THR A 220 -18.90 -0.87 -5.50
CA THR A 220 -20.37 -0.78 -5.43
C THR A 220 -21.01 -2.15 -5.25
N ASN A 221 -20.39 -3.21 -5.79
CA ASN A 221 -20.88 -4.58 -5.70
C ASN A 221 -20.47 -5.30 -4.39
N VAL A 222 -19.67 -4.64 -3.54
CA VAL A 222 -19.22 -5.18 -2.26
C VAL A 222 -20.05 -4.62 -1.11
N THR A 223 -20.46 -5.50 -0.22
CA THR A 223 -21.09 -5.11 1.04
C THR A 223 -20.02 -4.68 2.02
N LEU A 224 -19.96 -3.39 2.31
CA LEU A 224 -19.08 -2.81 3.30
C LEU A 224 -19.77 -2.75 4.67
N LYS A 225 -19.03 -3.01 5.74
CA LYS A 225 -19.47 -2.90 7.14
C LYS A 225 -18.71 -1.79 7.85
N SER A 226 -19.29 -1.21 8.89
CA SER A 226 -18.54 -0.29 9.75
C SER A 226 -17.35 -1.01 10.39
N PRO A 227 -16.18 -0.38 10.47
CA PRO A 227 -14.96 -1.00 10.99
C PRO A 227 -15.09 -1.35 12.48
N LYS A 228 -14.55 -2.51 12.87
CA LYS A 228 -14.50 -2.95 14.28
C LYS A 228 -13.42 -2.23 15.09
N LEU A 229 -12.42 -1.68 14.40
CA LEU A 229 -11.36 -0.85 14.95
C LEU A 229 -10.99 0.23 13.92
N PRO A 230 -10.55 1.43 14.34
CA PRO A 230 -10.16 2.52 13.44
C PRO A 230 -9.20 2.08 12.33
N VAL A 231 -9.54 2.42 11.08
CA VAL A 231 -8.66 2.29 9.90
C VAL A 231 -8.26 3.68 9.45
N ILE A 232 -6.97 4.00 9.44
CA ILE A 232 -6.49 5.33 9.02
C ILE A 232 -6.42 5.39 7.49
N SER A 233 -7.21 6.28 6.89
CA SER A 233 -7.23 6.42 5.43
C SER A 233 -5.97 7.08 4.89
N ASN A 234 -5.51 6.63 3.72
CA ASN A 234 -4.37 7.25 3.05
C ASN A 234 -4.65 8.66 2.54
N VAL A 235 -5.92 8.99 2.24
CA VAL A 235 -6.31 10.22 1.53
C VAL A 235 -6.20 11.46 2.43
N ASP A 236 -6.60 11.34 3.69
CA ASP A 236 -6.68 12.45 4.65
C ASP A 236 -6.03 12.14 6.02
N ALA A 237 -5.49 10.93 6.19
CA ALA A 237 -4.84 10.47 7.42
C ALA A 237 -5.76 10.45 8.66
N GLN A 238 -7.08 10.25 8.48
CA GLN A 238 -8.05 10.13 9.57
C GLN A 238 -8.78 8.77 9.57
N PRO A 239 -9.35 8.36 10.72
CA PRO A 239 -10.28 7.24 10.77
C PRO A 239 -11.70 7.65 10.37
N HIS A 240 -12.43 6.72 9.76
CA HIS A 240 -13.83 6.89 9.37
C HIS A 240 -14.66 5.68 9.80
N ASP A 241 -15.92 5.91 10.20
CA ASP A 241 -16.88 4.87 10.61
C ASP A 241 -18.07 4.74 9.64
N ASN A 242 -18.30 5.78 8.82
CA ASN A 242 -19.32 5.83 7.79
C ASN A 242 -18.90 5.03 6.55
N VAL A 243 -19.71 4.03 6.21
CA VAL A 243 -19.44 3.11 5.10
C VAL A 243 -19.37 3.81 3.74
N GLU A 244 -20.21 4.82 3.48
CA GLU A 244 -20.22 5.52 2.19
C GLU A 244 -19.02 6.46 2.06
N GLU A 245 -18.57 7.05 3.17
CA GLU A 245 -17.34 7.83 3.22
C GLU A 245 -16.11 6.95 2.96
N ILE A 246 -16.01 5.80 3.65
CA ILE A 246 -14.96 4.79 3.42
C ILE A 246 -14.94 4.37 1.95
N ARG A 247 -16.11 4.08 1.37
CA ARG A 247 -16.23 3.72 -0.04
C ARG A 247 -15.67 4.82 -0.95
N SER A 248 -16.05 6.07 -0.71
CA SER A 248 -15.58 7.22 -1.49
C SER A 248 -14.07 7.43 -1.36
N LEU A 249 -13.51 7.25 -0.16
CA LEU A 249 -12.07 7.33 0.10
C LEU A 249 -11.29 6.25 -0.66
N LEU A 250 -11.75 5.00 -0.64
CA LEU A 250 -11.12 3.91 -1.40
C LEU A 250 -11.15 4.16 -2.91
N GLN A 251 -12.23 4.74 -3.43
CA GLN A 251 -12.36 5.08 -4.86
C GLN A 251 -11.38 6.18 -5.29
N GLN A 252 -11.26 7.25 -4.49
CA GLN A 252 -10.38 8.38 -4.83
C GLN A 252 -8.90 8.09 -4.53
N GLN A 253 -8.59 7.09 -3.69
CA GLN A 253 -7.23 6.76 -3.24
C GLN A 253 -6.24 6.60 -4.40
N VAL A 254 -6.64 5.97 -5.51
CA VAL A 254 -5.75 5.71 -6.66
C VAL A 254 -5.30 6.97 -7.40
N CYS A 255 -6.00 8.09 -7.21
CA CYS A 255 -5.68 9.41 -7.77
C CYS A 255 -5.24 10.43 -6.70
N SER A 256 -5.21 10.03 -5.43
CA SER A 256 -4.94 10.90 -4.30
C SER A 256 -3.61 10.57 -3.66
N GLN A 257 -2.96 11.59 -3.08
CA GLN A 257 -1.74 11.43 -2.30
C GLN A 257 -1.92 10.43 -1.16
N VAL A 258 -0.94 9.56 -0.95
CA VAL A 258 -0.83 8.70 0.22
C VAL A 258 -0.13 9.47 1.34
N ARG A 259 -0.89 9.89 2.35
CA ARG A 259 -0.43 10.66 3.51
C ARG A 259 0.10 9.75 4.63
N TRP A 260 1.07 8.88 4.31
CA TRP A 260 1.56 7.85 5.24
C TRP A 260 2.21 8.46 6.49
N GLU A 261 3.07 9.46 6.34
CA GLU A 261 3.70 10.14 7.49
C GLU A 261 2.64 10.71 8.43
N GLN A 262 1.64 11.40 7.88
CA GLN A 262 0.56 12.00 8.66
C GLN A 262 -0.28 10.93 9.35
N SER A 263 -0.51 9.79 8.69
CA SER A 263 -1.23 8.65 9.28
C SER A 263 -0.48 8.08 10.49
N MET A 264 0.84 7.94 10.40
CA MET A 264 1.65 7.45 11.52
C MET A 264 1.72 8.48 12.65
N ARG A 265 1.84 9.78 12.33
CA ARG A 265 1.80 10.86 13.33
C ARG A 265 0.46 10.90 14.06
N HIS A 266 -0.66 10.75 13.34
CA HIS A 266 -1.98 10.64 13.94
C HIS A 266 -2.03 9.50 14.97
N LEU A 267 -1.57 8.29 14.61
CA LEU A 267 -1.52 7.17 15.55
C LEU A 267 -0.61 7.47 16.77
N LEU A 268 0.58 8.04 16.55
CA LEU A 268 1.47 8.43 17.66
C LEU A 268 0.81 9.46 18.59
N ASP A 269 0.12 10.47 18.04
CA ASP A 269 -0.58 11.50 18.80
C ASP A 269 -1.79 10.93 19.58
N GLN A 270 -2.39 9.84 19.07
CA GLN A 270 -3.42 9.05 19.77
C GLN A 270 -2.84 8.07 20.82
N GLY A 271 -1.52 8.12 21.06
CA GLY A 271 -0.83 7.35 22.10
C GLY A 271 -0.46 5.93 21.71
N PHE A 272 -0.51 5.56 20.41
CA PHE A 272 -0.01 4.27 19.96
C PHE A 272 1.52 4.21 20.09
N ASP A 273 2.02 3.19 20.77
CA ASP A 273 3.44 3.06 21.13
C ASP A 273 4.11 1.77 20.64
N GLU A 274 3.32 0.85 20.07
CA GLU A 274 3.79 -0.41 19.49
C GLU A 274 3.10 -0.69 18.15
N PHE A 275 3.89 -1.08 17.16
CA PHE A 275 3.43 -1.28 15.78
C PHE A 275 3.87 -2.63 15.25
N TYR A 276 3.00 -3.27 14.46
CA TYR A 276 3.31 -4.51 13.76
C TYR A 276 3.14 -4.32 12.26
N GLU A 277 4.18 -4.58 11.48
CA GLU A 277 4.06 -4.73 10.01
C GLU A 277 3.73 -6.19 9.71
N ILE A 278 2.57 -6.44 9.11
CA ILE A 278 2.06 -7.78 8.84
C ILE A 278 2.07 -8.04 7.33
N GLY A 279 2.92 -8.96 6.88
CA GLY A 279 3.02 -9.33 5.46
C GLY A 279 4.46 -9.37 4.94
N ALA A 280 4.63 -9.14 3.64
CA ALA A 280 5.93 -9.22 2.97
C ALA A 280 6.83 -8.02 3.32
N GLY A 281 8.12 -8.27 3.48
CA GLY A 281 9.13 -7.23 3.62
C GLY A 281 9.14 -6.49 4.97
N LYS A 282 9.84 -5.35 4.98
CA LYS A 282 10.12 -4.52 6.18
C LYS A 282 10.07 -3.02 5.86
N VAL A 283 9.31 -2.66 4.82
CA VAL A 283 9.31 -1.31 4.26
C VAL A 283 8.74 -0.34 5.29
N LEU A 284 7.61 -0.68 5.91
CA LEU A 284 6.93 0.18 6.87
C LEU A 284 7.75 0.35 8.15
N ARG A 285 8.47 -0.69 8.59
CA ARG A 285 9.46 -0.57 9.67
C ARG A 285 10.53 0.47 9.36
N GLY A 286 11.05 0.47 8.13
CA GLY A 286 12.04 1.43 7.67
C GLY A 286 11.52 2.86 7.69
N LEU A 287 10.29 3.07 7.20
CA LEU A 287 9.62 4.36 7.22
C LEU A 287 9.35 4.84 8.65
N MET A 288 8.80 3.98 9.51
CA MET A 288 8.49 4.32 10.89
C MET A 288 9.73 4.73 11.67
N LYS A 289 10.88 4.07 11.48
CA LYS A 289 12.15 4.47 12.14
C LYS A 289 12.61 5.87 11.79
N ARG A 290 12.23 6.40 10.62
CA ARG A 290 12.49 7.79 10.22
C ARG A 290 11.50 8.79 10.83
N ILE A 291 10.29 8.35 11.16
CA ILE A 291 9.27 9.14 11.83
C ILE A 291 9.54 9.18 13.34
N ASN A 292 9.72 8.02 13.97
CA ASN A 292 10.04 7.87 15.38
C ASN A 292 11.00 6.68 15.60
N ARG A 293 12.29 6.98 15.80
CA ARG A 293 13.36 5.98 15.94
C ARG A 293 13.20 5.03 17.14
N LYS A 294 12.52 5.47 18.21
CA LYS A 294 12.44 4.75 19.48
C LYS A 294 11.17 3.90 19.62
N ILE A 295 10.24 4.00 18.68
CA ILE A 295 8.96 3.30 18.75
C ILE A 295 9.17 1.78 18.67
N ALA A 296 8.39 1.01 19.43
CA ALA A 296 8.42 -0.44 19.32
C ALA A 296 7.83 -0.85 17.97
N PHE A 297 8.55 -1.70 17.23
CA PHE A 297 8.15 -2.10 15.88
C PHE A 297 8.57 -3.53 15.56
N THR A 298 7.57 -4.38 15.32
CA THR A 298 7.73 -5.81 15.02
C THR A 298 7.31 -6.07 13.57
N SER A 299 8.02 -6.96 12.87
CA SER A 299 7.64 -7.42 11.53
C SER A 299 7.21 -8.88 11.64
N VAL A 300 5.99 -9.19 11.21
CA VAL A 300 5.44 -10.54 11.10
C VAL A 300 5.60 -10.95 9.64
N GLU A 301 6.72 -11.60 9.35
CA GLU A 301 7.17 -11.93 7.99
C GLU A 301 6.44 -13.17 7.45
N ALA A 302 6.09 -13.10 6.16
CA ALA A 302 5.41 -14.15 5.40
C ALA A 302 6.28 -14.77 4.30
#